data_AF-N1W2M8-F1
#
_entry.id   AF-N1W2M8-F1
#
_cell.length_a   1.000
_cell.length_b   1.000
_cell.length_c   1.000
_cell.angle_alpha   90.00
_cell.angle_beta   90.00
_cell.angle_gamma   90.00
#
_symmetry.space_group_name_H-M   'P 1'
#
loop_
_entity.id
_entity.type
_entity.pdbx_description
1 polymer ?
#
loop_
_entity_poly.entity_id
_entity_poly.type
_entity_poly.pdbx_seq_one_letter_code
_entity_poly.pdbx_strand_id
1 'polypeptide(L)' 'MILSFGDKETEKIFNQIFSKRIPPEIQKKTLTKLILIDNAEKEEDIRGVPLID' A
#
# COMPACT_ATOMS: atom_id res chain seq x y z
N MET A 1 2.91 11.09 1.51
CA MET A 1 1.97 11.39 0.40
C MET A 1 2.43 10.69 -0.88
N ILE A 2 1.58 9.86 -1.47
CA ILE A 2 1.85 9.14 -2.72
C ILE A 2 1.44 10.01 -3.92
N LEU A 3 2.38 10.21 -4.85
CA LEU A 3 2.16 11.07 -6.02
C LEU A 3 1.88 10.30 -7.31
N SER A 4 2.35 9.05 -7.41
CA SER A 4 2.17 8.22 -8.58
C SER A 4 2.38 6.74 -8.25
N PHE A 5 1.94 5.86 -9.15
CA PHE A 5 2.11 4.41 -9.04
C PHE A 5 2.80 3.86 -10.29
N GLY A 6 3.79 2.99 -10.09
CA GLY A 6 4.44 2.25 -11.18
C GLY A 6 3.62 1.04 -11.67
N ASP A 7 2.64 0.61 -10.88
CA ASP A 7 1.79 -0.55 -11.16
C ASP A 7 0.31 -0.23 -10.97
N LYS A 8 -0.51 -0.63 -11.95
CA LYS A 8 -1.95 -0.33 -12.00
C LYS A 8 -2.75 -1.13 -10.97
N GLU A 9 -2.28 -2.30 -10.55
CA GLU A 9 -2.99 -3.08 -9.52
C GLU A 9 -2.75 -2.48 -8.13
N THR A 10 -1.55 -1.95 -7.88
CA THR A 10 -1.21 -1.19 -6.67
C THR A 10 -2.05 0.09 -6.56
N GLU A 11 -2.19 0.84 -7.67
CA GLU A 11 -3.06 2.02 -7.74
C GLU A 11 -4.53 1.67 -7.46
N LYS A 12 -5.04 0.57 -8.02
CA LYS A 12 -6.41 0.10 -7.72
C LYS A 12 -6.59 -0.19 -6.24
N ILE A 13 -5.66 -0.92 -5.62
CA ILE A 13 -5.72 -1.24 -4.20
C ILE A 13 -5.74 0.04 -3.36
N PHE A 14 -4.89 1.02 -3.66
CA PHE A 14 -4.89 2.32 -2.97
C PHE A 14 -6.25 3.03 -3.06
N ASN A 15 -6.85 3.03 -4.25
CA ASN A 15 -8.17 3.59 -4.50
C ASN A 15 -9.33 2.70 -4.00
N GLN A 16 -9.03 1.65 -3.23
CA GLN A 16 -10.01 0.69 -2.70
C GLN A 16 -10.85 -0.01 -3.78
N ILE A 17 -10.29 -0.14 -4.97
CA ILE A 17 -10.86 -0.90 -6.09
C ILE A 17 -10.32 -2.33 -6.02
N PHE A 18 -11.23 -3.30 -5.91
CA PHE A 18 -10.85 -4.71 -5.82
C PHE A 18 -10.10 -5.19 -7.07
N SER A 19 -8.89 -5.72 -6.86
CA SER A 19 -8.14 -6.42 -7.89
C SER A 19 -8.57 -7.88 -7.96
N LYS A 20 -8.95 -8.35 -9.16
CA LYS A 20 -9.16 -9.78 -9.40
C LYS A 20 -7.85 -10.56 -9.56
N ARG A 21 -6.71 -9.87 -9.67
CA ARG A 21 -5.39 -10.47 -9.93
C ARG A 21 -4.62 -10.78 -8.65
N ILE A 22 -4.94 -10.08 -7.55
CA ILE A 22 -4.21 -10.16 -6.29
C ILE A 22 -5.11 -10.83 -5.25
N PRO A 23 -4.62 -11.82 -4.47
CA PRO A 23 -5.38 -12.42 -3.39
C PRO A 23 -5.91 -11.39 -2.38
N PRO A 24 -7.12 -11.57 -1.83
CA PRO A 24 -7.72 -10.62 -0.90
C PRO A 24 -6.84 -10.26 0.31
N GLU A 25 -6.12 -11.24 0.89
CA GLU A 25 -5.24 -10.97 2.02
C GLU A 25 -4.04 -10.09 1.65
N ILE A 26 -3.53 -10.22 0.41
CA ILE A 26 -2.45 -9.37 -0.10
C ILE A 26 -2.97 -7.96 -0.35
N GLN A 27 -4.16 -7.82 -0.95
CA GLN A 27 -4.78 -6.49 -1.15
C GLN A 27 -4.96 -5.74 0.17
N LYS A 28 -5.45 -6.44 1.22
CA LYS A 28 -5.62 -5.86 2.56
C LYS A 28 -4.29 -5.37 3.13
N LYS A 29 -3.25 -6.22 3.08
CA LYS A 29 -1.90 -5.88 3.56
C LYS A 29 -1.30 -4.70 2.79
N THR A 30 -1.46 -4.69 1.46
CA THR A 30 -0.99 -3.61 0.59
C THR A 30 -1.69 -2.30 0.91
N LEU A 31 -3.01 -2.28 1.06
CA LEU A 31 -3.76 -1.07 1.41
C LEU A 31 -3.26 -0.45 2.72
N THR A 32 -3.06 -1.27 3.77
CA THR A 32 -2.53 -0.78 5.05
C THR A 32 -1.16 -0.14 4.88
N LYS A 33 -0.25 -0.74 4.10
CA LYS A 33 1.09 -0.19 3.85
C LYS A 33 1.03 1.11 3.05
N LEU A 34 0.18 1.17 2.03
CA LEU A 34 0.05 2.38 1.20
C LEU A 34 -0.54 3.55 1.99
N ILE A 35 -1.52 3.31 2.86
CA ILE A 35 -2.05 4.35 3.77
C ILE A 35 -0.97 4.85 4.73
N LEU A 36 -0.11 3.97 5.25
CA LEU A 36 1.01 4.39 6.10
C LEU A 36 2.01 5.27 5.33
N ILE A 37 2.40 4.86 4.12
CA ILE A 37 3.29 5.65 3.26
C ILE A 37 2.67 6.99 2.86
N ASP A 38 1.37 6.99 2.58
CA ASP A 38 0.66 8.19 2.17
C ASP A 38 0.58 9.23 3.30
N ASN A 39 0.40 8.77 4.54
CA ASN A 39 0.36 9.63 5.72
C ASN A 39 1.73 9.97 6.32
N ALA A 40 2.81 9.30 5.91
CA ALA A 40 4.14 9.56 6.43
C ALA A 40 4.61 10.98 6.05
N GLU A 41 5.12 11.71 7.04
CA GLU A 41 5.72 13.04 6.87
C GLU A 41 7.24 12.96 6.75
N LYS A 42 7.83 11.90 7.32
CA LYS A 42 9.28 11.62 7.30
C LYS A 42 9.53 10.11 7.19
N GLU A 43 10.73 9.75 6.78
CA GLU A 43 11.12 8.35 6.58
C GLU A 43 11.02 7.51 7.86
N GLU A 44 11.25 8.13 9.02
CA GLU A 44 11.17 7.46 10.32
C GLU A 44 9.77 6.93 10.62
N ASP A 45 8.71 7.54 10.08
CA ASP A 45 7.32 7.16 10.36
C ASP A 45 6.97 5.76 9.83
N ILE A 46 7.76 5.26 8.87
CA ILE A 46 7.60 3.94 8.26
C ILE A 46 8.71 2.96 8.67
N ARG A 47 9.72 3.41 9.42
CA ARG A 47 10.75 2.51 9.97
C ARG A 47 10.13 1.66 11.08
N GLY A 48 10.21 0.33 10.93
CA GLY A 48 9.66 -0.63 11.90
C GLY A 48 8.28 -1.18 11.57
N VAL A 49 7.69 -0.80 10.44
CA VAL A 49 6.55 -1.55 9.88
C VAL A 49 7.05 -2.96 9.52
N PRO A 50 6.48 -4.04 10.10
CA PRO A 50 6.97 -5.38 9.84
C PRO A 50 6.91 -5.70 8.34
N LEU A 51 8.07 -6.03 7.77
CA LEU A 51 8.14 -6.74 6.51
C LEU A 51 7.60 -8.15 6.77
N ILE A 52 6.68 -8.59 5.93
CA ILE A 52 6.04 -9.89 6.10
C ILE A 52 6.98 -10.90 5.45
N ASP A 53 7.34 -11.95 6.19
CA ASP A 53 8.04 -13.14 5.70
C ASP A 53 7.28 -13.83 4.55
#